data_AF-A0A3D3RKA9-F1
#
_entry.id   AF-A0A3D3RKA9-F1
#
_cell.length_a   1.000
_cell.length_b   1.000
_cell.length_c   1.000
_cell.angle_alpha   90.00
_cell.angle_beta   90.00
_cell.angle_gamma   90.00
#
_symmetry.space_group_name_H-M   'P 1'
#
loop_
_entity.id
_entity.type
_entity.pdbx_description
1 polymer ?
#
loop_
_entity_poly.entity_id
_entity_poly.type
_entity_poly.pdbx_seq_one_letter_code
_entity_poly.pdbx_strand_id
1 'polypeptide(L)' 'MARGARRSYEEQLSIVEQQMERCQQRMNKLKEEKEAILEQKCKNEMKELYQLLQEQNISVDDAMKMIAKKESA' A
#
# COMPACT_ATOMS: atom_id res chain seq x y z
N MET A 1 -19.42 36.19 -34.17
CA MET A 1 -18.71 35.47 -33.09
C MET A 1 -19.08 34.00 -33.18
N ALA A 2 -18.21 33.18 -33.77
CA ALA A 2 -18.48 31.76 -34.01
C ALA A 2 -18.36 30.98 -32.69
N ARG A 3 -19.50 30.57 -32.14
CA ARG A 3 -19.55 29.64 -31.01
C ARG A 3 -19.11 28.26 -31.50
N GLY A 4 -17.95 27.81 -31.03
CA GLY A 4 -17.56 26.41 -30.90
C GLY A 4 -17.51 25.61 -32.19
N ALA A 5 -16.35 25.62 -32.86
CA ALA A 5 -15.99 24.48 -33.70
C ALA A 5 -15.98 23.23 -32.80
N ARG A 6 -16.83 22.24 -33.08
CA ARG A 6 -16.76 20.93 -32.45
C ARG A 6 -15.36 20.38 -32.74
N ARG A 7 -14.59 20.08 -31.69
CA ARG A 7 -13.29 19.39 -31.81
C ARG A 7 -13.43 18.17 -32.71
N SER A 8 -12.41 17.87 -33.51
CA SER A 8 -12.43 16.66 -34.33
C SER A 8 -12.54 15.42 -33.42
N TYR A 9 -13.03 14.30 -33.94
CA TYR A 9 -13.05 13.07 -33.17
C TYR A 9 -11.65 12.65 -32.71
N GLU A 10 -10.62 12.93 -33.52
CA GLU A 10 -9.21 12.68 -33.18
C GLU A 10 -8.76 13.53 -31.99
N GLU A 11 -9.09 14.81 -31.96
CA GLU A 11 -8.79 15.69 -30.82
C GLU A 11 -9.52 15.24 -29.55
N GLN A 12 -10.77 14.78 -29.69
CA GLN A 12 -11.54 14.26 -28.56
C GLN A 12 -10.92 12.96 -28.01
N LEU A 13 -10.51 12.04 -28.89
CA LEU A 13 -9.84 10.79 -28.51
C LEU A 13 -8.50 11.07 -27.83
N SER A 14 -7.67 11.94 -28.40
CA SER A 14 -6.37 12.31 -27.83
C SER A 14 -6.49 12.86 -26.40
N ILE A 15 -7.52 13.66 -26.13
CA ILE A 15 -7.78 14.18 -24.78
C ILE A 15 -8.16 13.07 -23.81
N VAL A 16 -9.02 12.13 -24.24
CA VAL A 16 -9.42 10.99 -23.41
C VAL A 16 -8.22 10.10 -23.11
N GLU A 17 -7.37 9.81 -24.10
CA GLU A 17 -6.15 9.03 -23.93
C GLU A 17 -5.20 9.68 -22.92
N GLN A 18 -4.97 11.00 -23.01
CA GLN A 18 -4.16 11.73 -22.03
C GLN A 18 -4.75 11.68 -20.62
N GLN A 19 -6.08 11.75 -20.49
CA GLN A 19 -6.74 11.62 -19.19
C GLN A 19 -6.58 10.21 -18.62
N MET A 20 -6.74 9.18 -19.46
CA MET A 20 -6.52 7.78 -19.08
C MET A 20 -5.09 7.56 -18.61
N GLU A 21 -4.10 8.09 -19.32
CA GLU A 21 -2.69 7.97 -18.94
C GLU A 21 -2.41 8.63 -17.58
N ARG A 22 -2.90 9.86 -17.36
CA ARG A 22 -2.76 10.55 -16.07
C ARG A 22 -3.41 9.78 -14.93
N CYS A 23 -4.60 9.23 -15.16
CA CYS A 23 -5.29 8.39 -14.19
C CYS A 23 -4.49 7.12 -13.87
N GLN A 24 -3.92 6.47 -14.89
CA GLN A 24 -3.09 5.29 -14.71
C GLN A 24 -1.81 5.59 -13.91
N GLN A 25 -1.13 6.69 -14.23
CA GLN A 25 0.04 7.15 -13.48
C GLN A 25 -0.31 7.42 -12.01
N ARG A 26 -1.45 8.07 -11.74
CA ARG A 26 -1.93 8.30 -10.38
C ARG A 26 -2.24 6.99 -9.65
N MET A 27 -2.89 6.04 -10.33
CA MET A 27 -3.18 4.72 -9.78
C MET A 27 -1.90 3.97 -9.40
N ASN A 28 -0.87 4.03 -10.24
CA ASN A 28 0.41 3.39 -9.97
C ASN A 28 1.07 3.98 -8.71
N LYS A 29 1.12 5.32 -8.59
CA LYS A 29 1.65 6.00 -7.40
C LYS A 29 0.90 5.59 -6.13
N LEU A 30 -0.44 5.55 -6.18
CA LEU A 30 -1.24 5.14 -5.03
C LEU A 30 -1.00 3.67 -4.62
N LYS A 31 -0.70 2.79 -5.58
CA LYS A 31 -0.32 1.40 -5.27
C LYS A 31 1.03 1.34 -4.57
N GLU A 32 2.03 2.05 -5.08
CA GLU A 32 3.36 2.15 -4.46
C GLU A 32 3.27 2.72 -3.03
N GLU A 33 2.51 3.80 -2.84
CA GLU A 33 2.26 4.39 -1.52
C GLU A 33 1.58 3.40 -0.57
N LYS A 34 0.58 2.65 -1.05
CA LYS A 34 -0.09 1.61 -0.26
C LYS A 34 0.91 0.53 0.19
N GLU A 35 1.75 0.05 -0.72
CA GLU A 35 2.76 -0.97 -0.41
C GLU A 35 3.77 -0.46 0.62
N ALA A 36 4.26 0.78 0.45
CA ALA A 36 5.17 1.42 1.41
C ALA A 36 4.54 1.57 2.81
N ILE A 37 3.26 1.96 2.89
CA ILE A 37 2.53 2.06 4.16
C ILE A 37 2.43 0.69 4.84
N LEU A 38 2.10 -0.37 4.08
CA LEU A 38 2.00 -1.72 4.62
C LEU A 38 3.35 -2.24 5.12
N GLU A 39 4.43 -1.99 4.37
CA GLU A 39 5.78 -2.35 4.79
C GLU A 39 6.18 -1.62 6.08
N GLN A 40 5.90 -0.31 6.16
CA GLN A 40 6.21 0.48 7.35
C GLN A 40 5.40 0.02 8.57
N LYS A 41 4.11 -0.30 8.36
CA LYS A 41 3.24 -0.85 9.42
C LYS A 41 3.82 -2.16 9.95
N CYS A 42 4.17 -3.09 9.07
CA CYS A 42 4.76 -4.37 9.46
C CYS A 42 6.06 -4.20 10.25
N LYS A 43 6.96 -3.30 9.80
CA LYS A 43 8.20 -2.99 10.52
C LYS A 43 7.94 -2.40 11.91
N ASN A 44 6.96 -1.51 12.04
CA ASN A 44 6.61 -0.90 13.32
C ASN A 44 6.01 -1.95 14.28
N GLU A 45 5.05 -2.74 13.82
CA GLU A 45 4.44 -3.81 14.62
C GLU A 45 5.50 -4.85 15.06
N MET A 46 6.42 -5.24 14.17
CA MET A 46 7.55 -6.11 14.54
C MET A 46 8.43 -5.47 15.62
N LYS A 47 8.76 -4.18 15.49
CA LYS A 47 9.56 -3.46 16.49
C LYS A 47 8.88 -3.41 17.85
N GLU A 48 7.58 -3.12 17.87
CA GLU A 48 6.77 -3.11 19.10
C GLU A 48 6.72 -4.50 19.75
N LEU A 49 6.54 -5.56 18.96
CA LEU A 49 6.59 -6.94 19.45
C LEU A 49 7.97 -7.27 20.05
N TYR A 50 9.06 -6.90 19.40
CA TYR A 50 10.41 -7.11 19.93
C TYR A 50 10.64 -6.36 21.25
N GLN A 51 10.17 -5.12 21.36
CA GLN A 51 10.24 -4.35 22.59
C GLN A 51 9.47 -5.04 23.72
N LEU A 52 8.25 -5.50 23.45
CA LEU A 52 7.44 -6.22 24.42
C LEU A 52 8.15 -7.50 24.92
N LEU A 53 8.75 -8.28 24.01
CA LEU A 53 9.50 -9.47 24.37
C LEU A 53 10.69 -9.14 25.28
N GLN A 54 11.43 -8.08 24.96
CA GLN A 54 12.55 -7.62 25.78
C GLN A 54 12.09 -7.16 27.17
N GLU A 55 11.01 -6.38 27.27
CA GLU A 55 10.45 -5.91 28.54
C GLU A 55 10.03 -7.07 29.44
N GLN A 56 9.54 -8.16 28.86
CA GLN A 56 9.13 -9.35 29.58
C GLN A 56 10.29 -10.35 29.82
N ASN A 57 11.52 -10.05 29.37
CA ASN A 57 12.66 -10.97 29.34
C ASN A 57 12.33 -12.32 28.64
N ILE A 58 11.46 -12.28 27.63
CA ILE A 58 11.07 -13.46 26.85
C ILE A 58 11.92 -13.51 25.59
N SER A 59 12.58 -14.65 25.35
CA SER A 59 13.30 -14.88 24.10
C SER A 59 12.32 -15.18 22.96
N VAL A 60 12.75 -14.96 21.71
CA VAL A 60 11.94 -15.33 20.53
C VAL A 60 11.60 -16.83 20.56
N ASP A 61 12.53 -17.68 20.97
CA ASP A 61 12.31 -19.13 21.08
C ASP A 61 11.23 -19.47 22.12
N ASP A 62 11.19 -18.75 23.23
CA ASP A 62 10.17 -18.94 24.26
C ASP A 62 8.81 -18.46 23.79
N ALA A 63 8.76 -17.34 23.07
CA ALA A 63 7.53 -16.87 22.42
C ALA A 63 6.99 -17.88 21.40
N MET A 64 7.87 -18.48 20.58
CA MET A 64 7.48 -19.54 19.64
C MET A 64 6.91 -20.77 20.37
N LYS A 65 7.56 -21.21 21.46
CA LYS A 65 7.06 -22.33 22.27
C LYS A 65 5.70 -22.02 22.92
N MET A 66 5.48 -20.77 23.35
CA MET A 66 4.20 -20.33 23.91
C MET A 66 3.07 -20.36 22.87
N ILE A 67 3.34 -19.91 21.64
CA ILE A 67 2.36 -19.95 20.54
C ILE A 67 2.05 -21.40 20.16
N ALA A 68 3.08 -22.23 19.95
CA ALA A 68 2.91 -23.63 19.60
C ALA A 68 2.10 -24.41 20.65
N LYS A 69 2.32 -24.15 21.94
CA LYS A 69 1.53 -24.76 23.02
C LYS A 69 0.05 -24.37 22.99
N LYS A 70 -0.26 -23.15 22.54
CA LYS A 70 -1.62 -22.60 22.49
C LYS A 70 -2.43 -23.15 21.31
N GLU A 71 -1.80 -23.59 20.23
CA GLU A 71 -2.47 -24.22 19.08
C GLU A 71 -2.77 -25.72 19.30
N SER A 72 -2.08 -26.35 20.24
CA SER A 72 -2.26 -27.76 20.61
C SER A 72 -3.22 -27.99 21.80
N ALA A 73 -3.89 -26.94 22.28
CA ALA A 73 -4.85 -26.97 23.40
C ALA A 73 -6.25 -26.56 22.93
#